data_AF-A0A4Z0LE31-F1
#
_entry.id   AF-A0A4Z0LE31-F1
#
_cell.length_a   1.000
_cell.length_b   1.000
_cell.length_c   1.000
_cell.angle_alpha   90.00
_cell.angle_beta   90.00
_cell.angle_gamma   90.00
#
_symmetry.space_group_name_H-M   'P 1'
#
loop_
_entity.id
_entity.type
_entity.pdbx_description
1 polymer ?
#
loop_
_entity_poly.entity_id
_entity_poly.type
_entity_poly.pdbx_seq_one_letter_code
_entity_poly.pdbx_strand_id
1 'polypeptide(L)' 'EGVYVDAPVVEDGNLISGKGLGHVFDFALTLSARLLGDDVPVREQVEHIYYSW' A
#
# COMPACT_ATOMS: atom_id res chain seq x y z
N GLU A 1 -9.42 -16.31 -11.67
CA GLU A 1 -8.36 -16.23 -12.69
C GLU A 1 -7.57 -14.97 -12.40
N GLY A 2 -6.24 -15.04 -12.33
CA GLY A 2 -5.42 -13.86 -12.03
C GLY A 2 -5.21 -13.01 -13.28
N VAL A 3 -5.44 -11.70 -13.19
CA VAL A 3 -5.14 -10.74 -14.26
C VAL A 3 -3.91 -9.94 -13.83
N TYR A 4 -2.86 -9.96 -14.65
CA TYR A 4 -1.70 -9.11 -14.42
C TYR A 4 -2.06 -7.64 -14.66
N VAL A 5 -1.65 -6.78 -13.73
CA VAL A 5 -1.80 -5.32 -13.81
C VAL A 5 -0.45 -4.68 -13.49
N ASP A 6 0.03 -3.81 -14.38
CA ASP A 6 1.28 -3.08 -14.18
C ASP A 6 1.06 -1.81 -13.33
N ALA A 7 0.96 -1.98 -12.01
CA ALA A 7 0.77 -0.90 -11.04
C ALA A 7 1.67 -1.09 -9.80
N PRO A 8 2.07 -0.02 -9.09
CA PRO A 8 2.85 -0.11 -7.85
C PRO A 8 2.27 -1.08 -6.82
N VAL A 9 0.96 -0.96 -6.59
CA VAL A 9 0.14 -1.79 -5.71
C VAL A 9 -1.18 -2.09 -6.42
N VAL A 10 -1.70 -3.31 -6.23
CA VAL A 10 -3.01 -3.74 -6.72
C VAL A 10 -3.79 -4.34 -5.56
N GLU A 11 -5.03 -3.90 -5.37
CA GLU A 11 -6.00 -4.47 -4.43
C GLU A 11 -7.14 -5.15 -5.20
N ASP A 12 -7.34 -6.45 -4.95
CA ASP A 12 -8.46 -7.24 -5.47
C ASP A 12 -9.07 -8.06 -4.33
N GLY A 13 -10.14 -7.53 -3.73
CA GLY A 13 -10.82 -8.13 -2.58
C GLY A 13 -9.92 -8.25 -1.35
N ASN A 14 -9.39 -9.45 -1.11
CA ASN A 14 -8.47 -9.77 -0.01
C ASN A 14 -7.02 -9.98 -0.47
N LEU A 15 -6.75 -9.86 -1.78
CA LEU A 15 -5.39 -9.91 -2.32
C LEU A 15 -4.85 -8.49 -2.47
N ILE A 16 -3.79 -8.18 -1.75
CA ILE A 16 -3.00 -6.96 -1.96
C ILE A 16 -1.62 -7.40 -2.45
N SER A 17 -1.21 -6.94 -3.63
CA SER A 17 0.09 -7.28 -4.22
C SER A 17 0.87 -6.03 -4.60
N GLY A 18 2.18 -6.03 -4.30
CA GLY A 18 3.11 -4.96 -4.68
C GLY A 18 4.05 -5.40 -5.80
N LYS A 19 4.36 -4.48 -6.72
CA LYS A 19 5.18 -4.76 -7.92
C LYS A 19 6.64 -5.12 -7.62
N GLY A 20 7.21 -4.65 -6.51
CA GLY A 20 8.57 -4.96 -6.12
C GLY A 20 9.17 -3.98 -5.13
N LEU A 21 10.48 -4.11 -4.85
CA LEU A 21 11.17 -3.35 -3.79
C LEU A 21 11.05 -1.83 -3.92
N GLY A 22 11.01 -1.28 -5.14
CA GLY A 22 10.83 0.16 -5.36
C GLY A 22 9.49 0.73 -4.91
N HIS A 23 8.49 -0.12 -4.67
CA HIS A 23 7.13 0.24 -4.22
C HIS A 23 6.79 -0.36 -2.85
N VAL A 24 7.80 -0.78 -2.08
CA VAL A 24 7.57 -1.50 -0.82
C VAL A 24 6.87 -0.63 0.22
N PHE A 25 7.13 0.68 0.23
CA PHE A 25 6.44 1.61 1.12
C PHE A 25 4.98 1.76 0.72
N ASP A 26 4.67 1.98 -0.57
CA ASP A 26 3.28 2.01 -1.07
C ASP A 26 2.52 0.75 -0.66
N PHE A 27 3.13 -0.42 -0.83
CA PHE A 27 2.54 -1.70 -0.46
C PHE A 27 2.28 -1.81 1.05
N ALA A 28 3.29 -1.52 1.88
CA ALA A 28 3.18 -1.66 3.33
C ALA A 28 2.16 -0.66 3.92
N LEU A 29 2.11 0.56 3.41
CA LEU A 29 1.20 1.61 3.86
C LEU A 29 -0.24 1.33 3.42
N THR A 30 -0.44 0.87 2.18
CA THR A 30 -1.76 0.42 1.70
C THR A 30 -2.29 -0.75 2.52
N LEU A 31 -1.43 -1.75 2.80
CA LEU A 31 -1.79 -2.86 3.69
C LEU A 31 -2.13 -2.37 5.11
N SER A 32 -1.38 -1.41 5.64
CA SER A 32 -1.60 -0.86 6.98
C SER A 32 -2.95 -0.14 7.07
N ALA A 33 -3.26 0.72 6.09
CA ALA A 33 -4.54 1.41 5.96
C ALA A 33 -5.70 0.41 5.92
N ARG A 34 -5.58 -0.64 5.11
CA ARG A 34 -6.58 -1.70 4.98
C ARG A 34 -6.82 -2.46 6.30
N LEU A 35 -5.77 -2.73 7.06
CA LEU A 35 -5.83 -3.45 8.35
C LEU A 35 -6.41 -2.59 9.47
N LEU A 36 -6.10 -1.29 9.48
CA LEU A 36 -6.62 -0.34 10.47
C LEU A 36 -8.05 0.11 10.14
N GLY A 37 -8.43 0.08 8.85
CA GLY A 37 -9.70 0.65 8.38
C GLY A 37 -9.71 2.19 8.47
N ASP A 38 -8.54 2.81 8.59
CA ASP A 38 -8.34 4.24 8.76
C ASP A 38 -6.95 4.65 8.23
N ASP A 39 -6.94 5.67 7.37
CA ASP A 39 -5.73 6.20 6.74
C ASP A 39 -5.03 7.26 7.61
N VAL A 40 -5.72 7.88 8.57
CA VAL A 40 -5.17 8.96 9.41
C VAL A 40 -3.86 8.54 10.10
N PRO A 41 -3.80 7.44 10.89
CA PRO A 41 -2.56 7.04 11.53
C PRO A 41 -1.46 6.63 10.54
N VAL A 42 -1.83 6.19 9.32
CA VAL A 42 -0.88 5.85 8.27
C VAL A 42 -0.27 7.12 7.68
N ARG A 43 -1.08 8.15 7.40
CA ARG A 43 -0.61 9.46 6.91
C ARG A 43 0.31 10.16 7.89
N GLU A 44 0.01 10.08 9.19
CA GLU A 44 0.90 10.60 10.23
C GLU A 44 2.29 9.92 10.17
N GLN A 45 2.34 8.61 9.91
CA GLN A 45 3.62 7.91 9.72
C GLN A 45 4.34 8.31 8.44
N VAL A 46 3.61 8.46 7.33
CA VAL A 46 4.16 8.91 6.04
C VAL A 46 4.86 10.25 6.18
N GLU A 47 4.22 11.20 6.86
CA GLU A 47 4.80 12.51 7.18
C GLU A 47 6.02 12.38 8.11
N HIS A 48 5.95 11.51 9.12
CA HIS A 48 7.02 11.29 10.08
C HIS A 48 8.32 10.76 9.44
N ILE A 49 8.20 9.97 8.38
CA ILE A 49 9.35 9.37 7.67
C ILE A 49 9.70 10.09 6.36
N TYR A 50 9.04 11.21 6.04
CA TYR A 50 9.24 11.99 4.82
C TYR A 50 9.01 11.19 3.52
N TYR A 51 8.08 10.26 3.56
CA TYR A 51 7.64 9.54 2.36
C TYR A 51 6.43 10.26 1.73
N SER A 52 6.21 10.11 0.43
CA SER A 52 5.01 10.64 -0.24
C SER A 52 4.18 9.45 -0.67
N TRP A 53 3.13 9.17 0.10
CA TRP A 53 2.18 8.07 -0.13
C TRP A 53 0.87 8.60 -0.69
#